data_AF-A0A4P5QLR0-F1
#
_entry.id   AF-A0A4P5QLR0-F1
#
_cell.length_a   1.000
_cell.length_b   1.000
_cell.length_c   1.000
_cell.angle_alpha   90.00
_cell.angle_beta   90.00
_cell.angle_gamma   90.00
#
_symmetry.space_group_name_H-M   'P 1'
#
loop_
_entity.id
_entity.type
_entity.pdbx_description
1 polymer ?
#
loop_
_entity_poly.entity_id
_entity_poly.type
_entity_poly.pdbx_seq_one_letter_code
_entity_poly.pdbx_strand_id
1 'polypeptide(L)' 'MIATVELSEAELADLRALTHAPDAQSAVRSALDEYRRYARRMLLKDLSGQVAMDDNWRLQETAETDAPRPH' A
#
# COMPACT_ATOMS: atom_id res chain seq x y z
N MET A 1 -20.13 2.78 -15.56
CA MET A 1 -19.49 1.63 -16.25
C MET A 1 -19.82 0.37 -15.46
N ILE A 2 -20.26 -0.68 -16.14
CA ILE A 2 -20.58 -1.98 -15.53
C ILE A 2 -19.52 -2.96 -16.02
N ALA A 3 -18.99 -3.78 -15.11
CA ALA A 3 -18.07 -4.86 -15.43
C ALA A 3 -18.67 -6.17 -14.89
N THR A 4 -18.61 -7.22 -15.69
CA THR A 4 -19.05 -8.56 -15.31
C THR A 4 -17.81 -9.40 -15.02
N VAL A 5 -17.81 -10.12 -13.90
CA VAL A 5 -16.71 -11.00 -13.49
C VAL A 5 -17.33 -12.33 -13.09
N GLU A 6 -16.79 -13.42 -13.62
CA GLU A 6 -17.18 -14.77 -13.24
C GLU A 6 -16.38 -15.19 -12.00
N LEU A 7 -17.08 -15.70 -10.98
CA LEU A 7 -16.52 -16.20 -9.74
C LEU A 7 -17.17 -17.55 -9.46
N SER A 8 -16.38 -18.51 -9.00
CA SER A 8 -16.92 -19.77 -8.48
C SER A 8 -17.72 -19.55 -7.20
N GLU A 9 -18.62 -20.48 -6.89
CA GLU A 9 -19.39 -20.43 -5.64
C GLU A 9 -18.47 -20.44 -4.40
N ALA A 10 -17.33 -21.15 -4.46
CA ALA A 10 -16.34 -21.20 -3.40
C ALA A 10 -15.68 -19.84 -3.19
N GLU A 11 -15.19 -19.20 -4.26
CA GLU A 11 -14.60 -17.85 -4.18
C GLU A 11 -15.60 -16.84 -3.63
N LEU A 12 -16.87 -16.94 -4.03
CA LEU A 12 -17.93 -16.05 -3.55
C LEU A 12 -18.25 -16.27 -2.07
N ALA A 13 -18.28 -17.53 -1.63
CA ALA A 13 -18.51 -17.90 -0.24
C ALA A 13 -17.37 -17.38 0.65
N ASP A 14 -16.12 -17.58 0.23
CA ASP A 14 -14.94 -17.09 0.93
C ASP A 14 -14.95 -15.56 1.01
N LEU A 15 -15.23 -14.87 -0.11
CA LEU A 15 -15.31 -13.41 -0.11
C LEU A 15 -16.38 -12.92 0.88
N ARG A 16 -17.58 -13.49 0.86
CA ARG A 16 -18.66 -13.09 1.77
C ARG A 16 -18.32 -13.35 3.23
N ALA A 17 -17.64 -14.45 3.52
CA ALA A 17 -17.19 -14.78 4.87
C ALA A 17 -16.14 -13.77 5.36
N LEU A 18 -15.16 -13.45 4.53
CA LEU A 18 -14.07 -12.51 4.86
C LEU A 18 -14.54 -11.06 4.97
N THR A 19 -15.50 -10.63 4.15
CA THR A 19 -16.01 -9.26 4.16
C THR A 19 -17.25 -9.07 5.03
N HIS A 20 -17.80 -10.15 5.61
CA HIS A 20 -19.09 -10.19 6.32
C HIS A 20 -20.23 -9.51 5.55
N ALA A 21 -20.23 -9.64 4.22
CA ALA A 21 -21.14 -8.89 3.37
C ALA A 21 -22.45 -9.66 3.12
N PRO A 22 -23.60 -8.95 3.08
CA PRO A 22 -24.90 -9.59 2.92
C PRO A 22 -25.07 -10.22 1.52
N ASP A 23 -24.41 -9.68 0.50
CA ASP A 23 -24.52 -10.11 -0.89
C ASP A 23 -23.16 -10.09 -1.62
N ALA A 24 -23.14 -10.72 -2.80
CA ALA A 24 -21.98 -10.85 -3.68
C ALA A 24 -21.38 -9.51 -4.11
N GLN A 25 -22.23 -8.57 -4.50
CA GLN A 25 -21.80 -7.27 -5.02
C GLN A 25 -21.15 -6.44 -3.91
N SER A 26 -21.77 -6.45 -2.73
CA SER A 26 -21.22 -5.82 -1.53
C SER A 26 -19.88 -6.45 -1.12
N ALA A 27 -19.76 -7.77 -1.19
CA ALA A 27 -18.51 -8.47 -0.89
C ALA A 27 -17.39 -8.02 -1.84
N VAL A 28 -17.65 -8.07 -3.15
CA VAL A 28 -16.67 -7.68 -4.17
C VAL A 28 -16.25 -6.21 -4.03
N ARG A 29 -17.20 -5.30 -3.75
CA ARG A 29 -16.89 -3.88 -3.53
C ARG A 29 -16.03 -3.67 -2.28
N SER A 30 -16.37 -4.31 -1.17
CA SER A 30 -15.59 -4.25 0.06
C SER A 30 -14.16 -4.78 -0.13
N ALA A 31 -14.00 -5.92 -0.80
CA ALA A 31 -12.69 -6.49 -1.10
C ALA A 31 -11.84 -5.56 -1.98
N LEU A 32 -12.45 -4.95 -3.00
CA LEU A 32 -11.79 -3.99 -3.88
C LEU A 32 -11.30 -2.74 -3.13
N ASP A 33 -12.12 -2.19 -2.24
CA ASP A 33 -11.74 -1.01 -1.46
C ASP A 33 -10.61 -1.32 -0.48
N GLU A 34 -10.62 -2.49 0.16
CA GLU A 34 -9.54 -2.88 1.06
C GLU A 34 -8.23 -3.17 0.30
N TYR A 35 -8.31 -3.80 -0.88
CA TYR A 35 -7.15 -3.96 -1.76
C TYR A 35 -6.57 -2.60 -2.18
N ARG A 36 -7.41 -1.63 -2.55
CA ARG A 36 -6.95 -0.26 -2.89
C ARG A 36 -6.27 0.41 -1.72
N ARG A 37 -6.79 0.27 -0.50
CA ARG A 37 -6.17 0.80 0.72
C ARG A 37 -4.81 0.15 0.97
N TYR A 38 -4.73 -1.17 0.87
CA TYR A 38 -3.48 -1.91 0.98
C TYR A 38 -2.45 -1.45 -0.06
N ALA A 39 -2.82 -1.41 -1.34
CA ALA A 39 -1.92 -0.98 -2.41
C ALA A 39 -1.42 0.46 -2.21
N ARG A 40 -2.29 1.38 -1.80
CA ARG A 40 -1.90 2.76 -1.46
C ARG A 40 -0.93 2.80 -0.28
N ARG A 41 -1.18 2.02 0.78
CA ARG A 41 -0.27 1.93 1.94
C ARG A 41 1.09 1.39 1.53
N MET A 42 1.15 0.39 0.65
CA MET A 42 2.41 -0.14 0.14
C MET A 42 3.18 0.89 -0.68
N LEU A 43 2.52 1.59 -1.60
CA LEU A 43 3.14 2.68 -2.36
C LEU A 43 3.68 3.78 -1.45
N LEU A 44 2.92 4.18 -0.43
CA LEU A 44 3.36 5.16 0.55
C LEU A 44 4.55 4.67 1.37
N LYS A 45 4.59 3.38 1.73
CA LYS A 45 5.72 2.79 2.44
C LYS A 45 7.00 2.82 1.59
N ASP A 46 6.89 2.48 0.31
CA ASP A 46 8.03 2.50 -0.61
C ASP A 46 8.56 3.92 -0.80
N LEU A 47 7.67 4.89 -0.98
CA LEU A 47 8.02 6.31 -1.05
C LEU A 47 8.64 6.82 0.26
N SER A 48 8.11 6.41 1.42
CA SER A 48 8.67 6.78 2.72
C SER A 48 10.09 6.23 2.90
N GLY A 49 10.38 5.04 2.39
CA GLY A 49 11.74 4.49 2.39
C GLY A 49 12.70 5.30 1.53
N GLN A 50 12.23 5.78 0.37
CA GLN A 50 13.01 6.65 -0.52
C GLN A 50 13.29 8.01 0.12
N VAL A 51 12.26 8.67 0.69
CA VAL A 51 12.42 9.96 1.37
C VAL A 51 13.38 9.85 2.56
N ALA A 52 13.28 8.79 3.36
CA ALA A 52 14.22 8.56 4.46
C ALA A 52 15.66 8.36 3.97
N MET A 53 15.87 7.70 2.82
CA MET A 53 17.19 7.57 2.20
C MET A 53 17.74 8.93 1.74
N ASP A 54 16.91 9.73 1.09
CA ASP A 54 17.31 11.06 0.59
C ASP A 54 17.62 12.04 1.74
N ASP A 55 16.83 11.99 2.81
CA ASP A 55 17.07 12.79 4.02
C ASP A 55 18.33 12.32 4.76
N ASN A 56 18.55 11.00 4.88
CA ASN A 56 19.78 10.45 5.46
C ASN A 56 21.02 10.83 4.64
N TRP A 57 20.93 10.79 3.31
CA TRP A 57 22.00 11.22 2.41
C TRP A 57 22.33 12.70 2.61
N ARG A 58 21.31 13.58 2.67
CA ARG A 58 21.49 15.01 2.94
C ARG A 58 22.10 15.30 4.31
N LEU A 59 21.67 14.58 5.35
CA LEU A 59 22.26 14.69 6.69
C LEU A 59 23.73 14.27 6.70
N GLN A 60 24.05 13.18 6.02
CA GLN A 60 25.43 12.69 5.92
C GLN A 60 26.33 13.66 5.16
N GLU A 61 25.89 14.19 4.02
CA GLU A 61 26.63 15.19 3.23
C GLU A 61 26.88 16.48 4.04
N THR A 62 25.90 16.92 4.82
CA THR A 62 26.05 18.08 5.71
C THR A 62 27.08 17.80 6.81
N ALA A 63 27.03 16.63 7.44
CA ALA A 63 27.97 16.23 8.47
C ALA A 63 29.42 16.11 7.96
N GLU A 64 29.60 15.66 6.71
CA GLU A 64 30.93 15.58 6.07
C GLU A 64 31.47 16.96 5.65
N THR A 65 30.59 17.89 5.27
CA THR A 65 30.98 19.25 4.84
C THR A 65 31.28 20.17 6.03
N ASP A 66 30.54 20.01 7.13
CA ASP A 66 30.75 20.75 8.39
C ASP A 66 31.80 20.10 9.31
N ALA A 67 32.34 18.93 8.93
CA ALA A 67 33.43 18.30 9.67
C ALA A 67 34.69 19.19 9.61
N PRO A 68 35.30 19.56 10.74
CA PRO A 68 36.54 20.33 10.73
C PRO A 68 37.63 19.50 10.04
N ARG A 69 38.25 20.07 9.00
CA ARG A 69 39.35 19.42 8.30
C ARG A 69 40.49 19.15 9.29
N PRO A 70 41.03 17.92 9.37
CA PRO A 70 42.24 17.69 10.14
C PRO A 70 43.38 18.49 9.50
N HIS A 71 44.08 19.24 10.34
CA HIS A 71 45.24 20.06 9.99
C HIS A 71 46.42 19.20 9.52
#